data_AF-A0A4S4ELB0-F1
#
_entry.id   AF-A0A4S4ELB0-F1
#
_cell.length_a   1.000
_cell.length_b   1.000
_cell.length_c   1.000
_cell.angle_alpha   90.00
_cell.angle_beta   90.00
_cell.angle_gamma   90.00
#
_symmetry.space_group_name_H-M   'P 1'
#
loop_
_entity.id
_entity.type
_entity.pdbx_description
1 polymer ?
#
loop_
_entity_poly.entity_id
_entity_poly.type
_entity_poly.pdbx_seq_one_letter_code
_entity_poly.pdbx_strand_id
1 'polypeptide(L)'
;MATKIDNDISRIEKGAITSTNSDSKKDDSFWTSTTVVVTFQKVIAEVIGTYFVIFIGCGSVVVNKLYDGTVTFPGICVTWGLIVMVMVYSVGHISGAHFNPAVTITFAIFRRFPWWEVPLYIAAQLMGSVLGSCTLSLIFEVTSEAYFGTVPAGSNLQSFVLEFIISFLLMFVISGVATDNRSVGELAGIAVGMTITLNVFVAGVLSLDWFLANLGSSASRCYCFLSGANLVGIVKASGDAFALPSLLIPISGASMNPARSIGPAIVNHVYKGLWVYIIGPPCGTIAGGFTYNLIRFTDRPLRELTKSSSFLRSLSKS
;
A
#
# COMPACT_ATOMS: atom_id res chain seq x y z
N MET A 1 -18.16 -6.28 53.20
CA MET A 1 -17.99 -5.15 52.26
C MET A 1 -17.67 -5.61 50.84
N ALA A 2 -16.92 -6.71 50.65
CA ALA A 2 -16.69 -7.33 49.34
C ALA A 2 -17.95 -7.95 48.69
N THR A 3 -18.87 -8.52 49.47
CA THR A 3 -20.07 -9.22 48.94
C THR A 3 -21.18 -8.33 48.39
N LYS A 4 -21.13 -7.02 48.62
CA LYS A 4 -22.14 -6.08 48.09
C LYS A 4 -21.79 -5.63 46.67
N ILE A 5 -20.48 -5.54 46.36
CA ILE A 5 -19.96 -5.11 45.07
C ILE A 5 -20.13 -6.22 44.02
N ASP A 6 -19.89 -7.49 44.39
CA ASP A 6 -20.09 -8.63 43.49
C ASP A 6 -21.57 -8.85 43.14
N ASN A 7 -22.47 -8.58 44.08
CA ASN A 7 -23.92 -8.66 43.84
C ASN A 7 -24.41 -7.55 42.91
N ASP A 8 -23.83 -6.36 42.95
CA ASP A 8 -24.17 -5.26 42.05
C ASP A 8 -23.63 -5.50 40.62
N ILE A 9 -22.46 -6.14 40.49
CA ILE A 9 -21.89 -6.53 39.19
C ILE A 9 -22.74 -7.64 38.53
N SER A 10 -23.19 -8.64 39.30
CA SER A 10 -24.05 -9.73 38.76
C SER A 10 -25.44 -9.29 38.31
N ARG A 11 -25.95 -8.16 38.84
CA ARG A 11 -27.24 -7.56 38.44
C ARG A 11 -27.14 -6.73 37.16
N ILE A 12 -25.94 -6.27 36.80
CA ILE A 12 -25.69 -5.55 35.53
C ILE A 12 -25.51 -6.54 34.37
N GLU A 13 -24.99 -7.75 34.64
CA GLU A 13 -24.76 -8.79 33.62
C GLU A 13 -26.06 -9.53 33.20
N LYS A 14 -27.08 -9.56 34.05
CA LYS A 14 -28.40 -10.14 33.73
C LYS A 14 -29.41 -9.02 33.43
N GLY A 15 -29.48 -8.63 32.16
CA GLY A 15 -30.31 -7.55 31.63
C GLY A 15 -31.73 -7.49 32.18
N ALA A 16 -31.96 -6.55 33.11
CA ALA A 16 -33.29 -6.11 33.51
C ALA A 16 -33.73 -4.98 32.57
N ILE A 17 -34.33 -5.35 31.44
CA ILE A 17 -35.18 -4.45 30.65
C ILE A 17 -36.42 -4.17 31.51
N THR A 18 -36.49 -2.97 32.08
CA THR A 18 -37.77 -2.42 32.57
C THR A 18 -38.26 -1.46 31.51
N SER A 19 -39.18 -1.95 30.68
CA SER A 19 -39.91 -1.18 29.69
C SER A 19 -40.71 -0.09 30.39
N THR A 20 -40.37 1.18 30.18
CA THR A 20 -41.34 2.27 30.23
C THR A 20 -41.14 3.16 29.02
N ASN A 21 -42.21 3.26 28.25
CA ASN A 21 -42.30 3.91 26.96
C ASN A 21 -42.67 5.38 27.20
N SER A 22 -41.86 6.33 26.74
CA SER A 22 -42.30 7.70 26.46
C SER A 22 -41.32 8.40 25.53
N ASP A 23 -41.73 8.49 24.27
CA ASP A 23 -41.48 9.51 23.26
C ASP A 23 -40.17 10.34 23.23
N SER A 24 -39.60 10.33 22.01
CA SER A 24 -38.77 11.38 21.42
C SER A 24 -37.40 11.68 22.06
N LYS A 25 -36.37 10.96 21.60
CA LYS A 25 -35.00 11.48 21.40
C LYS A 25 -34.23 10.54 20.47
N LYS A 26 -34.50 10.69 19.16
CA LYS A 26 -33.62 10.24 18.09
C LYS A 26 -32.51 11.28 17.93
N ASP A 27 -31.27 10.81 17.82
CA ASP A 27 -30.10 11.46 17.18
C ASP A 27 -28.96 12.09 18.01
N ASP A 28 -28.97 12.11 19.36
CA ASP A 28 -27.89 12.79 20.12
C ASP A 28 -26.96 11.90 20.97
N SER A 29 -27.04 10.56 20.85
CA SER A 29 -26.11 9.62 21.53
C SER A 29 -24.95 9.15 20.63
N PHE A 30 -24.77 9.78 19.47
CA PHE A 30 -23.96 9.26 18.36
C PHE A 30 -22.46 9.58 18.45
N TRP A 31 -22.07 10.50 19.33
CA TRP A 31 -20.68 10.90 19.59
C TRP A 31 -20.24 10.48 21.01
N THR A 32 -20.11 9.18 21.26
CA THR A 32 -19.47 8.70 22.50
C THR A 32 -17.96 8.98 22.45
N SER A 33 -17.40 9.50 23.54
CA SER A 33 -15.98 9.85 23.67
C SER A 33 -15.03 8.74 23.22
N THR A 34 -15.40 7.47 23.42
CA THR A 34 -14.58 6.31 23.04
C THR A 34 -14.39 6.18 21.53
N THR A 35 -15.46 6.32 20.74
CA THR A 35 -15.36 6.23 19.26
C THR A 35 -14.49 7.35 18.71
N VAL A 36 -14.67 8.57 19.24
CA VAL A 36 -13.87 9.74 18.84
C VAL A 36 -12.39 9.54 19.17
N VAL A 37 -12.07 9.06 20.37
CA VAL A 37 -10.69 8.80 20.79
C VAL A 37 -10.05 7.74 19.90
N VAL A 38 -10.75 6.62 19.64
CA VAL A 38 -10.22 5.55 18.77
C VAL A 38 -10.00 6.06 17.35
N THR A 39 -10.95 6.80 16.77
CA THR A 39 -10.78 7.38 15.43
C THR A 39 -9.63 8.38 15.39
N PHE A 40 -9.45 9.18 16.44
CA PHE A 40 -8.32 10.11 16.51
C PHE A 40 -6.98 9.38 16.60
N GLN A 41 -6.89 8.30 17.39
CA GLN A 41 -5.71 7.43 17.45
C GLN A 41 -5.38 6.82 16.08
N LYS A 42 -6.39 6.30 15.37
CA LYS A 42 -6.25 5.78 14.01
C LYS A 42 -5.70 6.83 13.03
N VAL A 43 -6.27 8.04 13.06
CA VAL A 43 -5.84 9.16 12.22
C VAL A 43 -4.38 9.52 12.49
N ILE A 44 -3.98 9.65 13.76
CA ILE A 44 -2.58 9.93 14.13
C ILE A 44 -1.65 8.82 13.63
N ALA A 45 -2.03 7.55 13.82
CA ALA A 45 -1.25 6.41 13.35
C ALA A 45 -1.07 6.43 11.83
N GLU A 46 -2.09 6.79 11.05
CA GLU A 46 -1.97 6.95 9.59
C GLU A 46 -1.06 8.12 9.20
N VAL A 47 -1.12 9.26 9.89
CA VAL A 47 -0.21 10.39 9.66
C VAL A 47 1.24 9.96 9.90
N ILE A 48 1.53 9.37 11.07
CA ILE A 48 2.88 8.98 11.47
C ILE A 48 3.43 7.89 10.55
N GLY A 49 2.63 6.87 10.26
CA GLY A 49 3.05 5.78 9.39
C GLY A 49 3.31 6.25 7.97
N THR A 50 2.42 7.05 7.37
CA THR A 50 2.68 7.60 6.04
C THR A 50 3.85 8.58 6.05
N TYR A 51 4.03 9.38 7.10
CA TYR A 51 5.20 10.25 7.24
C TYR A 51 6.51 9.47 7.14
N PHE A 52 6.68 8.41 7.92
CA PHE A 52 7.93 7.63 7.92
C PHE A 52 8.12 6.83 6.63
N VAL A 53 7.03 6.27 6.06
CA VAL A 53 7.10 5.58 4.76
C VAL A 53 7.61 6.52 3.68
N ILE A 54 7.12 7.76 3.63
CA ILE A 54 7.57 8.75 2.64
C ILE A 54 8.96 9.27 2.96
N PHE A 55 9.23 9.64 4.22
CA PHE A 55 10.51 10.17 4.64
C PHE A 55 11.67 9.19 4.34
N ILE A 56 11.54 7.93 4.73
CA ILE A 56 12.60 6.92 4.56
C ILE A 56 12.60 6.37 3.13
N GLY A 57 11.43 6.05 2.57
CA GLY A 57 11.29 5.53 1.21
C GLY A 57 11.81 6.52 0.16
N CYS A 58 11.28 7.75 0.14
CA CYS A 58 11.78 8.80 -0.75
C CYS A 58 13.18 9.27 -0.37
N GLY A 59 13.54 9.29 0.93
CA GLY A 59 14.89 9.61 1.38
C GLY A 59 15.95 8.71 0.76
N SER A 60 15.69 7.40 0.66
CA SER A 60 16.60 6.47 -0.02
C SER A 60 16.84 6.84 -1.50
N VAL A 61 15.82 7.38 -2.18
CA VAL A 61 15.92 7.84 -3.57
C VAL A 61 16.72 9.14 -3.66
N VAL A 62 16.47 10.10 -2.75
CA VAL A 62 17.23 11.36 -2.68
C VAL A 62 18.72 11.08 -2.45
N VAL A 63 19.03 10.29 -1.43
CA VAL A 63 20.43 9.95 -1.08
C VAL A 63 21.10 9.23 -2.25
N ASN A 64 20.41 8.30 -2.91
CA ASN A 64 20.97 7.62 -4.07
C ASN A 64 21.29 8.58 -5.23
N LYS A 65 20.48 9.63 -5.43
CA LYS A 65 20.70 10.63 -6.48
C LYS A 65 21.76 11.66 -6.14
N LEU A 66 21.84 12.10 -4.87
CA LEU A 66 22.78 13.14 -4.44
C LEU A 66 24.19 12.62 -4.20
N TYR A 67 24.34 11.34 -3.84
CA TYR A 67 25.63 10.73 -3.49
C TYR A 67 26.00 9.60 -4.46
N ASP A 68 25.88 9.87 -5.77
CA ASP A 68 26.40 9.02 -6.86
C ASP A 68 26.06 7.53 -6.75
N GLY A 69 24.84 7.19 -6.34
CA GLY A 69 24.36 5.81 -6.31
C GLY A 69 24.78 4.98 -5.09
N THR A 70 25.22 5.62 -3.99
CA THR A 70 25.70 4.94 -2.77
C THR A 70 24.71 3.90 -2.21
N VAL A 71 23.40 4.16 -2.26
CA VAL A 71 22.37 3.22 -1.75
C VAL A 71 22.13 2.06 -2.70
N THR A 72 22.33 2.27 -4.01
CA THR A 72 22.02 1.36 -5.12
C THR A 72 20.52 1.05 -5.28
N PHE A 73 20.14 0.54 -6.45
CA PHE A 73 18.74 0.18 -6.74
C PHE A 73 18.19 -0.92 -5.80
N PRO A 74 18.89 -2.05 -5.56
CA PRO A 74 18.43 -3.04 -4.58
C PRO A 74 18.25 -2.45 -3.17
N GLY A 75 19.13 -1.54 -2.74
CA GLY A 75 19.02 -0.87 -1.45
C GLY A 75 17.75 -0.03 -1.33
N ILE A 76 17.36 0.69 -2.40
CA ILE A 76 16.08 1.42 -2.46
C ILE A 76 14.91 0.45 -2.31
N CYS A 77 14.91 -0.66 -3.06
CA CYS A 77 13.82 -1.65 -3.03
C CYS A 77 13.61 -2.22 -1.62
N VAL A 78 14.71 -2.64 -0.97
CA VAL A 78 14.68 -3.16 0.39
C VAL A 78 14.23 -2.09 1.38
N THR A 79 14.67 -0.85 1.22
CA THR A 79 14.28 0.25 2.12
C THR A 79 12.77 0.51 2.08
N TRP A 80 12.15 0.53 0.89
CA TRP A 80 10.70 0.70 0.75
C TRP A 80 9.89 -0.42 1.42
N GLY A 81 10.30 -1.67 1.26
CA GLY A 81 9.60 -2.78 1.89
C GLY A 81 9.82 -2.86 3.40
N LEU A 82 11.06 -2.62 3.86
CA LEU A 82 11.39 -2.63 5.29
C LEU A 82 10.65 -1.53 6.05
N ILE A 83 10.57 -0.31 5.51
CA ILE A 83 9.87 0.76 6.24
C ILE A 83 8.38 0.47 6.38
N VAL A 84 7.74 -0.07 5.34
CA VAL A 84 6.33 -0.45 5.43
C VAL A 84 6.15 -1.60 6.42
N MET A 85 7.03 -2.60 6.40
CA MET A 85 7.03 -3.69 7.39
C MET A 85 7.09 -3.15 8.82
N VAL A 86 8.05 -2.26 9.10
CA VAL A 86 8.23 -1.68 10.44
C VAL A 86 6.98 -0.90 10.87
N MET A 87 6.40 -0.09 9.98
CA MET A 87 5.19 0.69 10.31
C MET A 87 3.94 -0.18 10.46
N VAL A 88 3.78 -1.24 9.65
CA VAL A 88 2.67 -2.19 9.81
C VAL A 88 2.77 -2.91 11.16
N TYR A 89 3.96 -3.33 11.59
CA TYR A 89 4.10 -3.93 12.93
C TYR A 89 3.92 -2.92 14.06
N SER A 90 4.39 -1.69 13.86
CA SER A 90 4.37 -0.66 14.91
C SER A 90 2.97 -0.10 15.17
N VAL A 91 2.20 0.23 14.13
CA VAL A 91 0.91 0.92 14.28
C VAL A 91 -0.25 0.21 13.55
N GLY A 92 -0.02 -0.95 12.93
CA GLY A 92 -1.07 -1.72 12.26
C GLY A 92 -2.16 -2.22 13.20
N HIS A 93 -1.83 -2.52 14.46
CA HIS A 93 -2.83 -2.87 15.48
C HIS A 93 -3.68 -1.66 15.92
N ILE A 94 -3.27 -0.43 15.58
CA ILE A 94 -3.98 0.81 15.92
C ILE A 94 -4.90 1.23 14.76
N SER A 95 -4.33 1.46 13.57
CA SER A 95 -5.09 1.98 12.40
C SER A 95 -5.46 0.94 11.35
N GLY A 96 -4.90 -0.27 11.41
CA GLY A 96 -4.88 -1.19 10.27
C GLY A 96 -3.74 -0.91 9.27
N ALA A 97 -2.93 0.13 9.50
CA ALA A 97 -1.77 0.51 8.70
C ALA A 97 -2.04 0.56 7.19
N HIS A 98 -3.05 1.35 6.79
CA HIS A 98 -3.38 1.46 5.36
C HIS A 98 -2.28 2.24 4.62
N PHE A 99 -1.89 3.38 5.18
CA PHE A 99 -0.88 4.33 4.67
C PHE A 99 -1.03 4.72 3.20
N ASN A 100 -2.21 4.45 2.61
CA ASN A 100 -2.44 4.46 1.18
C ASN A 100 -3.92 4.72 0.89
N PRO A 101 -4.25 5.81 0.16
CA PRO A 101 -5.63 6.12 -0.22
C PRO A 101 -6.29 5.00 -1.03
N ALA A 102 -5.56 4.34 -1.94
CA ALA A 102 -6.09 3.26 -2.77
C ALA A 102 -6.51 2.05 -1.93
N VAL A 103 -5.66 1.64 -0.98
CA VAL A 103 -5.95 0.54 -0.04
C VAL A 103 -7.15 0.88 0.84
N THR A 104 -7.21 2.10 1.37
CA THR A 104 -8.31 2.57 2.22
C THR A 104 -9.65 2.52 1.49
N ILE A 105 -9.69 3.03 0.25
CA ILE A 105 -10.89 2.98 -0.60
C ILE A 105 -11.29 1.54 -0.89
N THR A 106 -10.33 0.67 -1.23
CA THR A 106 -10.63 -0.74 -1.51
C THR A 106 -11.20 -1.48 -0.31
N PHE A 107 -10.65 -1.27 0.89
CA PHE A 107 -11.24 -1.87 2.09
C PHE A 107 -12.68 -1.37 2.35
N ALA A 108 -12.98 -0.10 2.06
CA ALA A 108 -14.34 0.43 2.18
C ALA A 108 -15.31 -0.20 1.17
N ILE A 109 -14.87 -0.39 -0.09
CA ILE A 109 -15.65 -1.06 -1.14
C ILE A 109 -16.05 -2.48 -0.73
N PHE A 110 -15.12 -3.24 -0.15
CA PHE A 110 -15.39 -4.60 0.32
C PHE A 110 -15.99 -4.67 1.73
N ARG A 111 -16.54 -3.56 2.25
CA ARG A 111 -17.20 -3.45 3.56
C ARG A 111 -16.33 -3.92 4.73
N ARG A 112 -15.01 -3.80 4.58
CA ARG A 112 -14.02 -4.07 5.64
C ARG A 112 -13.62 -2.81 6.40
N PHE A 113 -14.03 -1.64 5.92
CA PHE A 113 -13.74 -0.35 6.53
C PHE A 113 -14.92 0.62 6.36
N PRO A 114 -15.30 1.40 7.38
CA PRO A 114 -16.45 2.29 7.29
C PRO A 114 -16.19 3.50 6.38
N TRP A 115 -17.12 3.78 5.47
CA TRP A 115 -17.00 4.86 4.48
C TRP A 115 -16.83 6.25 5.08
N TRP A 116 -17.30 6.49 6.31
CA TRP A 116 -17.16 7.78 6.98
C TRP A 116 -15.73 8.03 7.50
N GLU A 117 -14.95 6.97 7.79
CA GLU A 117 -13.54 7.11 8.20
C GLU A 117 -12.60 7.29 6.99
N VAL A 118 -13.03 6.91 5.78
CA VAL A 118 -12.24 7.01 4.54
C VAL A 118 -11.68 8.42 4.30
N PRO A 119 -12.48 9.50 4.28
CA PRO A 119 -11.94 10.84 4.07
C PRO A 119 -10.94 11.26 5.14
N LEU A 120 -11.12 10.82 6.39
CA LEU A 120 -10.20 11.11 7.50
C LEU A 120 -8.85 10.42 7.28
N TYR A 121 -8.87 9.15 6.87
CA TYR A 121 -7.65 8.40 6.54
C TYR A 121 -6.93 8.98 5.34
N ILE A 122 -7.65 9.34 4.27
CA ILE A 122 -7.02 9.95 3.08
C ILE A 122 -6.37 11.29 3.44
N ALA A 123 -7.06 12.14 4.21
CA ALA A 123 -6.48 13.39 4.69
C ALA A 123 -5.24 13.17 5.56
N ALA A 124 -5.27 12.19 6.47
CA ALA A 124 -4.15 11.79 7.31
C ALA A 124 -2.93 11.35 6.48
N GLN A 125 -3.15 10.48 5.50
CA GLN A 125 -2.11 9.94 4.62
C GLN A 125 -1.50 11.04 3.75
N LEU A 126 -2.32 11.92 3.17
CA LEU A 126 -1.84 13.06 2.40
C LEU A 126 -1.03 14.03 3.27
N MET A 127 -1.50 14.31 4.49
CA MET A 127 -0.77 15.15 5.44
C MET A 127 0.58 14.54 5.83
N GLY A 128 0.61 13.25 6.19
CA GLY A 128 1.85 12.54 6.47
C GLY A 128 2.82 12.56 5.29
N SER A 129 2.32 12.39 4.07
CA SER A 129 3.13 12.44 2.86
C SER A 129 3.72 13.82 2.56
N VAL A 130 2.93 14.89 2.72
CA VAL A 130 3.40 16.27 2.57
C VAL A 130 4.44 16.59 3.64
N LEU A 131 4.20 16.22 4.90
CA LEU A 131 5.15 16.43 5.99
C LEU A 131 6.47 15.69 5.75
N GLY A 132 6.43 14.42 5.35
CA GLY A 132 7.64 13.65 5.05
C GLY A 132 8.42 14.22 3.87
N SER A 133 7.72 14.69 2.84
CA SER A 133 8.32 15.33 1.67
C SER A 133 8.94 16.69 2.04
N CYS A 134 8.27 17.48 2.88
CA CYS A 134 8.78 18.77 3.36
C CYS A 134 10.05 18.57 4.21
N THR A 135 10.05 17.61 5.13
CA THR A 135 11.25 17.27 5.92
C THR A 135 12.42 16.90 5.01
N LEU A 136 12.19 16.11 3.96
CA LEU A 136 13.25 15.77 3.00
C LEU A 136 13.79 17.02 2.27
N SER A 137 12.91 17.91 1.82
CA SER A 137 13.30 19.16 1.18
C SER A 137 14.00 20.16 2.13
N LEU A 138 13.84 20.00 3.44
CA LEU A 138 14.57 20.81 4.44
C LEU A 138 15.94 20.21 4.79
N ILE A 139 16.05 18.88 4.82
CA ILE A 139 17.31 18.19 5.18
C ILE A 139 18.28 18.17 4.00
N PHE A 140 17.78 17.98 2.80
CA PHE A 140 18.59 17.89 1.58
C PHE A 140 18.36 19.11 0.70
N GLU A 141 19.42 19.59 0.06
CA GLU A 141 19.30 20.57 -1.02
C GLU A 141 18.74 19.87 -2.27
N VAL A 142 17.42 19.70 -2.30
CA VAL A 142 16.72 19.03 -3.40
C VAL A 142 16.74 19.94 -4.63
N THR A 143 17.71 19.72 -5.50
CA THR A 143 17.73 20.28 -6.86
C THR A 143 16.68 19.60 -7.73
N SER A 144 16.32 20.22 -8.86
CA SER A 144 15.33 19.65 -9.79
C SER A 144 15.73 18.27 -10.35
N GLU A 145 17.03 17.95 -10.35
CA GLU A 145 17.55 16.64 -10.79
C GLU A 145 17.37 15.56 -9.71
N ALA A 146 17.35 15.95 -8.43
CA ALA A 146 17.19 15.06 -7.27
C ALA A 146 15.72 14.80 -6.88
N TYR A 147 14.75 15.02 -7.80
CA TYR A 147 13.33 14.78 -7.50
C TYR A 147 13.05 13.34 -7.06
N PHE A 148 12.37 13.17 -5.93
CA PHE A 148 12.12 11.87 -5.28
C PHE A 148 10.67 11.36 -5.40
N GLY A 149 9.79 12.17 -6.01
CA GLY A 149 8.44 11.73 -6.37
C GLY A 149 8.44 10.82 -7.61
N THR A 150 7.24 10.42 -8.03
CA THR A 150 7.06 9.58 -9.21
C THR A 150 6.79 10.42 -10.46
N VAL A 151 7.50 10.13 -11.54
CA VAL A 151 7.22 10.65 -12.88
C VAL A 151 7.28 9.48 -13.86
N PRO A 152 6.35 9.39 -14.84
CA PRO A 152 6.43 8.38 -15.89
C PRO A 152 7.76 8.51 -16.66
N ALA A 153 8.58 7.47 -16.66
CA ALA A 153 9.81 7.40 -17.44
C ALA A 153 9.54 6.98 -18.89
N GLY A 154 8.53 6.13 -19.10
CA GLY A 154 8.04 5.71 -20.41
C GLY A 154 6.69 6.37 -20.77
N SER A 155 5.89 5.69 -21.60
CA SER A 155 4.58 6.20 -21.96
C SER A 155 3.60 6.15 -20.78
N ASN A 156 2.68 7.12 -20.70
CA ASN A 156 1.66 7.16 -19.66
C ASN A 156 0.85 5.85 -19.57
N LEU A 157 0.56 5.22 -20.72
CA LEU A 157 -0.18 3.96 -20.77
C LEU A 157 0.63 2.81 -20.17
N GLN A 158 1.91 2.69 -20.50
CA GLN A 158 2.77 1.68 -19.89
C GLN A 158 2.91 1.89 -18.39
N SER A 159 3.07 3.14 -17.92
CA SER A 159 3.15 3.43 -16.48
C SER A 159 1.84 3.08 -15.80
N PHE A 160 0.70 3.36 -16.43
CA PHE A 160 -0.62 3.03 -15.91
C PHE A 160 -0.83 1.52 -15.78
N VAL A 161 -0.51 0.75 -16.82
CA VAL A 161 -0.61 -0.73 -16.79
C VAL A 161 0.29 -1.31 -15.70
N LEU A 162 1.51 -0.79 -15.56
CA LEU A 162 2.43 -1.25 -14.54
C LEU A 162 1.92 -0.94 -13.13
N GLU A 163 1.49 0.31 -12.87
CA GLU A 163 0.88 0.73 -11.60
C GLU A 163 -0.35 -0.11 -11.25
N PHE A 164 -1.18 -0.44 -12.24
CA PHE A 164 -2.32 -1.34 -12.06
C PHE A 164 -1.88 -2.72 -11.58
N ILE A 165 -0.90 -3.36 -12.25
CA ILE A 165 -0.44 -4.72 -11.94
C ILE A 165 0.20 -4.78 -10.54
N ILE A 166 1.10 -3.86 -10.21
CA ILE A 166 1.79 -3.87 -8.91
C ILE A 166 0.82 -3.53 -7.76
N SER A 167 -0.16 -2.64 -7.98
CA SER A 167 -1.18 -2.31 -6.97
C SER A 167 -2.19 -3.45 -6.80
N PHE A 168 -2.49 -4.18 -7.88
CA PHE A 168 -3.25 -5.42 -7.83
C PHE A 168 -2.55 -6.45 -6.94
N LEU A 169 -1.26 -6.71 -7.15
CA LEU A 169 -0.51 -7.67 -6.36
C LEU A 169 -0.43 -7.24 -4.88
N LEU A 170 -0.18 -5.96 -4.63
CA LEU A 170 -0.17 -5.39 -3.28
C LEU A 170 -1.50 -5.66 -2.55
N MET A 171 -2.63 -5.31 -3.15
CA MET A 171 -3.93 -5.47 -2.49
C MET A 171 -4.37 -6.93 -2.40
N PHE A 172 -3.99 -7.77 -3.37
CA PHE A 172 -4.23 -9.20 -3.31
C PHE A 172 -3.54 -9.83 -2.09
N VAL A 173 -2.26 -9.50 -1.86
CA VAL A 173 -1.50 -9.97 -0.68
C VAL A 173 -2.09 -9.40 0.61
N ILE A 174 -2.36 -8.09 0.66
CA ILE A 174 -3.00 -7.44 1.82
C ILE A 174 -4.32 -8.15 2.16
N SER A 175 -5.17 -8.41 1.17
CA SER A 175 -6.44 -9.10 1.39
C SER A 175 -6.23 -10.49 1.99
N GLY A 176 -5.19 -11.21 1.54
CA GLY A 176 -4.90 -12.55 2.05
C GLY A 176 -4.33 -12.61 3.45
N VAL A 177 -3.48 -11.66 3.84
CA VAL A 177 -2.85 -11.68 5.17
C VAL A 177 -3.58 -10.86 6.22
N ALA A 178 -4.39 -9.88 5.81
CA ALA A 178 -5.08 -8.98 6.73
C ALA A 178 -6.58 -9.28 6.88
N THR A 179 -7.22 -9.92 5.89
CA THR A 179 -8.68 -10.17 5.94
C THR A 179 -9.08 -11.63 6.10
N ASP A 180 -8.18 -12.58 5.82
CA ASP A 180 -8.47 -14.00 6.02
C ASP A 180 -8.09 -14.48 7.42
N ASN A 181 -9.08 -14.90 8.21
CA ASN A 181 -8.89 -15.41 9.57
C ASN A 181 -8.10 -16.74 9.60
N ARG A 182 -7.95 -17.39 8.43
CA ARG A 182 -7.11 -18.59 8.25
C ARG A 182 -5.63 -18.25 8.05
N SER A 183 -5.31 -16.99 7.77
CA SER A 183 -3.94 -16.53 7.59
C SER A 183 -3.29 -16.22 8.94
N VAL A 184 -1.96 -16.33 9.00
CA VAL A 184 -1.19 -15.94 10.18
C VAL A 184 -1.06 -14.42 10.16
N GLY A 185 -1.98 -13.71 10.81
CA GLY A 185 -2.01 -12.24 10.83
C GLY A 185 -0.73 -11.60 11.37
N GLU A 186 0.00 -12.30 12.24
CA GLU A 186 1.32 -11.89 12.73
C GLU A 186 2.39 -11.79 11.64
N LEU A 187 2.21 -12.45 10.49
CA LEU A 187 3.11 -12.37 9.34
C LEU A 187 2.70 -11.30 8.32
N ALA A 188 1.60 -10.56 8.57
CA ALA A 188 1.08 -9.57 7.63
C ALA A 188 2.11 -8.48 7.32
N GLY A 189 2.85 -7.99 8.33
CA GLY A 189 3.91 -7.00 8.14
C GLY A 189 5.01 -7.46 7.18
N ILE A 190 5.52 -8.68 7.37
CA ILE A 190 6.54 -9.26 6.47
C ILE A 190 5.98 -9.44 5.06
N ALA A 191 4.79 -10.02 4.90
CA ALA A 191 4.21 -10.28 3.59
C ALA A 191 3.97 -9.00 2.78
N VAL A 192 3.41 -7.97 3.42
CA VAL A 192 3.16 -6.67 2.79
C VAL A 192 4.49 -5.98 2.45
N GLY A 193 5.43 -5.92 3.38
CA GLY A 193 6.74 -5.32 3.16
C GLY A 193 7.52 -5.98 2.02
N MET A 194 7.56 -7.32 1.99
CA MET A 194 8.23 -8.06 0.91
C MET A 194 7.56 -7.87 -0.45
N THR A 195 6.23 -7.76 -0.48
CA THR A 195 5.49 -7.46 -1.71
C THR A 195 5.86 -6.09 -2.26
N ILE A 196 6.02 -5.09 -1.39
CA ILE A 196 6.47 -3.77 -1.80
C ILE A 196 7.92 -3.81 -2.31
N THR A 197 8.83 -4.52 -1.63
CA THR A 197 10.20 -4.73 -2.13
C THR A 197 10.20 -5.30 -3.54
N LEU A 198 9.43 -6.36 -3.79
CA LEU A 198 9.32 -7.00 -5.10
C LEU A 198 8.71 -6.08 -6.15
N ASN A 199 7.64 -5.36 -5.81
CA ASN A 199 6.99 -4.43 -6.71
C ASN A 199 7.91 -3.27 -7.11
N VAL A 200 8.66 -2.70 -6.16
CA VAL A 200 9.64 -1.64 -6.43
C VAL A 200 10.80 -2.19 -7.27
N PHE A 201 11.23 -3.43 -7.03
CA PHE A 201 12.26 -4.09 -7.82
C PHE A 201 11.84 -4.28 -9.29
N VAL A 202 10.57 -4.63 -9.52
CA VAL A 202 10.01 -4.84 -10.86
C VAL A 202 9.71 -3.52 -11.58
N ALA A 203 9.14 -2.54 -10.88
CA ALA A 203 8.53 -1.35 -11.50
C ALA A 203 9.26 0.00 -11.25
N GLY A 204 10.32 0.01 -10.44
CA GLY A 204 11.07 1.21 -10.10
C GLY A 204 11.87 1.77 -11.29
N VAL A 205 11.91 3.11 -11.45
CA VAL A 205 12.56 3.81 -12.58
C VAL A 205 14.02 3.40 -12.81
N LEU A 206 14.73 2.99 -11.76
CA LEU A 206 16.16 2.69 -11.80
C LEU A 206 16.51 1.24 -12.16
N SER A 207 15.54 0.36 -12.43
CA SER A 207 15.81 -1.08 -12.59
C SER A 207 16.62 -1.41 -13.85
N LEU A 208 16.33 -0.78 -14.99
CA LEU A 208 17.02 -1.04 -16.27
C LEU A 208 18.38 -0.36 -16.34
N ASP A 209 18.52 0.88 -15.89
CA ASP A 209 19.82 1.57 -15.87
C ASP A 209 20.81 0.82 -14.96
N TRP A 210 20.36 0.36 -13.79
CA TRP A 210 21.17 -0.47 -12.90
C TRP A 210 21.48 -1.84 -13.51
N PHE A 211 20.50 -2.50 -14.13
CA PHE A 211 20.69 -3.82 -14.75
C PHE A 211 21.68 -3.75 -15.91
N LEU A 212 21.59 -2.73 -16.76
CA LEU A 212 22.53 -2.49 -17.87
C LEU A 212 23.92 -2.13 -17.35
N ALA A 213 24.04 -1.29 -16.32
CA ALA A 213 25.31 -0.95 -15.69
C ALA A 213 26.02 -2.17 -15.07
N ASN A 214 25.26 -3.11 -14.48
CA ASN A 214 25.84 -4.29 -13.82
C ASN A 214 26.05 -5.48 -14.75
N LEU A 215 25.29 -5.62 -15.84
CA LEU A 215 25.62 -6.54 -16.94
C LEU A 215 26.92 -6.12 -17.64
N GLY A 216 27.17 -4.81 -17.74
CA GLY A 216 28.43 -4.25 -18.22
C GLY A 216 29.65 -4.60 -17.37
N SER A 217 29.54 -4.87 -16.07
CA SER A 217 30.71 -5.18 -15.23
C SER A 217 31.42 -6.50 -15.61
N SER A 218 30.70 -7.46 -16.21
CA SER A 218 31.29 -8.67 -16.80
C SER A 218 31.50 -8.58 -18.32
N ALA A 219 30.68 -7.82 -19.05
CA ALA A 219 30.81 -7.68 -20.51
C ALA A 219 31.79 -6.57 -20.95
N SER A 220 31.90 -5.47 -20.22
CA SER A 220 32.76 -4.32 -20.53
C SER A 220 34.25 -4.60 -20.37
N ARG A 221 34.63 -5.60 -19.54
CA ARG A 221 36.01 -6.12 -19.51
C ARG A 221 36.37 -6.88 -20.79
N CYS A 222 35.40 -7.55 -21.45
CA CYS A 222 35.62 -8.19 -22.74
C CYS A 222 35.62 -7.19 -23.90
N TYR A 223 34.83 -6.11 -23.82
CA TYR A 223 34.77 -5.09 -24.88
C TYR A 223 36.00 -4.16 -24.94
N CYS A 224 36.63 -3.86 -23.80
CA CYS A 224 37.84 -3.02 -23.78
C CYS A 224 39.08 -3.75 -24.33
N PHE A 225 39.12 -5.09 -24.25
CA PHE A 225 40.25 -5.90 -24.74
C PHE A 225 40.20 -6.16 -26.27
N LEU A 226 39.08 -5.86 -26.92
CA LEU A 226 38.90 -6.04 -28.38
C LEU A 226 38.80 -4.70 -29.15
N SER A 227 38.88 -3.55 -28.47
CA SER A 227 38.77 -2.22 -29.08
C SER A 227 40.10 -1.73 -29.64
N GLY A 228 40.58 -2.42 -30.68
CA GLY A 228 41.71 -2.03 -31.51
C GLY A 228 41.32 -1.91 -32.98
N ALA A 229 40.10 -1.48 -33.32
CA ALA A 229 39.72 -1.09 -34.68
C ALA A 229 38.38 -0.35 -34.71
N ASN A 230 38.30 0.66 -35.57
CA ASN A 230 37.15 1.52 -35.88
C ASN A 230 35.85 0.75 -36.20
N LEU A 231 35.09 0.33 -35.19
CA LEU A 231 33.81 -0.36 -35.38
C LEU A 231 32.68 0.13 -34.46
N VAL A 232 32.69 1.40 -34.07
CA VAL A 232 31.55 2.03 -33.35
C VAL A 232 30.29 2.12 -34.26
N GLY A 233 30.43 1.99 -35.58
CA GLY A 233 29.33 2.13 -36.54
C GLY A 233 28.56 0.87 -36.93
N ILE A 234 29.08 -0.35 -36.68
CA ILE A 234 28.53 -1.56 -37.33
C ILE A 234 27.75 -2.48 -36.37
N VAL A 235 28.02 -2.45 -35.06
CA VAL A 235 27.24 -3.26 -34.09
C VAL A 235 25.81 -2.71 -33.92
N LYS A 236 25.52 -1.49 -34.38
CA LYS A 236 24.17 -0.92 -34.39
C LYS A 236 23.26 -1.51 -35.49
N ALA A 237 23.78 -2.34 -36.40
CA ALA A 237 23.10 -2.76 -37.62
C ALA A 237 22.83 -4.27 -37.78
N SER A 238 23.26 -5.16 -36.87
CA SER A 238 22.84 -6.58 -36.92
C SER A 238 21.80 -6.87 -35.84
N GLY A 239 20.53 -6.89 -36.26
CA GLY A 239 19.35 -7.08 -35.42
C GLY A 239 19.14 -8.52 -34.91
N ASP A 240 20.12 -9.10 -34.21
CA ASP A 240 19.97 -10.42 -33.56
C ASP A 240 20.61 -10.45 -32.16
N ALA A 241 20.42 -9.39 -31.36
CA ALA A 241 20.65 -9.44 -29.92
C ALA A 241 19.39 -10.00 -29.24
N PHE A 242 19.36 -11.33 -29.08
CA PHE A 242 18.68 -12.08 -28.02
C PHE A 242 17.48 -11.37 -27.35
N ALA A 243 16.28 -11.63 -27.88
CA ALA A 243 15.01 -11.03 -27.49
C ALA A 243 14.46 -11.52 -26.12
N LEU A 244 15.18 -11.31 -25.03
CA LEU A 244 14.62 -11.29 -23.67
C LEU A 244 15.42 -10.28 -22.82
N PRO A 245 15.03 -8.98 -22.85
CA PRO A 245 14.52 -8.34 -21.64
C PRO A 245 13.51 -7.19 -21.89
N SER A 246 12.52 -7.38 -22.78
CA SER A 246 11.47 -6.36 -23.02
C SER A 246 10.34 -6.34 -21.97
N LEU A 247 10.37 -7.24 -20.98
CA LEU A 247 9.28 -7.45 -20.02
C LEU A 247 9.47 -6.66 -18.70
N LEU A 248 10.62 -6.04 -18.48
CA LEU A 248 11.00 -5.35 -17.24
C LEU A 248 11.57 -3.96 -17.53
N ILE A 249 10.92 -3.20 -18.40
CA ILE A 249 11.32 -1.81 -18.67
C ILE A 249 10.74 -0.94 -17.53
N PRO A 250 11.57 -0.17 -16.82
CA PRO A 250 11.19 0.65 -15.68
C PRO A 250 10.46 1.91 -16.17
N ILE A 251 9.15 1.95 -15.98
CA ILE A 251 8.33 2.96 -16.64
C ILE A 251 7.54 3.82 -15.65
N SER A 252 7.16 3.32 -14.47
CA SER A 252 6.27 4.07 -13.57
C SER A 252 6.95 4.65 -12.32
N GLY A 253 8.01 4.05 -11.77
CA GLY A 253 8.56 4.47 -10.48
C GLY A 253 7.86 3.90 -9.26
N ALA A 254 7.05 2.86 -9.49
CA ALA A 254 6.43 2.01 -8.47
C ALA A 254 5.76 2.80 -7.35
N SER A 255 4.73 3.57 -7.69
CA SER A 255 4.01 4.36 -6.69
C SER A 255 3.17 3.47 -5.79
N MET A 256 2.25 2.69 -6.38
CA MET A 256 1.20 1.92 -5.73
C MET A 256 0.27 2.71 -4.80
N ASN A 257 0.52 4.02 -4.61
CA ASN A 257 0.00 4.79 -3.51
C ASN A 257 -0.17 6.26 -3.92
N PRO A 258 -1.41 6.74 -4.10
CA PRO A 258 -1.66 8.14 -4.46
C PRO A 258 -1.00 9.14 -3.51
N ALA A 259 -0.96 8.88 -2.20
CA ALA A 259 -0.30 9.78 -1.25
C ALA A 259 1.20 9.89 -1.54
N ARG A 260 1.88 8.75 -1.81
CA ARG A 260 3.30 8.71 -2.16
C ARG A 260 3.67 9.51 -3.42
N SER A 261 2.73 9.71 -4.33
CA SER A 261 2.92 10.53 -5.52
C SER A 261 2.52 11.99 -5.29
N ILE A 262 1.43 12.25 -4.57
CA ILE A 262 0.88 13.58 -4.37
C ILE A 262 1.77 14.45 -3.45
N GLY A 263 2.24 13.93 -2.32
CA GLY A 263 3.03 14.73 -1.37
C GLY A 263 4.30 15.33 -1.98
N PRO A 264 5.19 14.51 -2.59
CA PRO A 264 6.37 15.01 -3.29
C PRO A 264 6.05 15.98 -4.44
N ALA A 265 4.96 15.73 -5.17
CA ALA A 265 4.51 16.57 -6.27
C ALA A 265 4.05 17.96 -5.80
N ILE A 266 3.36 18.03 -4.67
CA ILE A 266 2.94 19.30 -4.05
C ILE A 266 4.16 20.10 -3.58
N VAL A 267 5.09 19.44 -2.87
CA VAL A 267 6.24 20.12 -2.26
C VAL A 267 7.22 20.65 -3.32
N ASN A 268 7.46 19.89 -4.40
CA ASN A 268 8.41 20.27 -5.44
C ASN A 268 7.75 20.87 -6.70
N HIS A 269 6.42 21.08 -6.69
CA HIS A 269 5.64 21.60 -7.81
C HIS A 269 5.78 20.80 -9.14
N VAL A 270 5.96 19.48 -9.06
CA VAL A 270 6.10 18.59 -10.23
C VAL A 270 4.86 17.72 -10.41
N TYR A 271 4.01 18.07 -11.37
CA TYR A 271 2.72 17.39 -11.62
C TYR A 271 2.66 16.53 -12.89
N LYS A 272 3.80 16.39 -13.60
CA LYS A 272 3.87 15.68 -14.88
C LYS A 272 3.43 14.22 -14.73
N GLY A 273 2.36 13.84 -15.42
CA GLY A 273 1.86 12.45 -15.42
C GLY A 273 1.24 11.99 -14.09
N LEU A 274 0.98 12.91 -13.14
CA LEU A 274 0.49 12.58 -11.81
C LEU A 274 -0.83 11.78 -11.82
N TRP A 275 -1.69 12.02 -12.80
CA TRP A 275 -2.98 11.34 -12.96
C TRP A 275 -2.84 9.81 -13.02
N VAL A 276 -1.73 9.30 -13.57
CA VAL A 276 -1.46 7.86 -13.66
C VAL A 276 -1.42 7.23 -12.26
N TYR A 277 -0.83 7.93 -11.29
CA TYR A 277 -0.69 7.46 -9.91
C TYR A 277 -1.89 7.76 -9.03
N ILE A 278 -2.80 8.61 -9.49
CA ILE A 278 -4.08 8.87 -8.81
C ILE A 278 -5.11 7.81 -9.21
N ILE A 279 -5.13 7.40 -10.49
CA ILE A 279 -6.14 6.48 -11.03
C ILE A 279 -5.65 5.03 -11.09
N GLY A 280 -4.40 4.81 -11.50
CA GLY A 280 -3.83 3.46 -11.66
C GLY A 280 -3.90 2.62 -10.39
N PRO A 281 -3.40 3.12 -9.24
CA PRO A 281 -3.42 2.34 -8.01
C PRO A 281 -4.82 1.96 -7.52
N PRO A 282 -5.82 2.87 -7.40
CA PRO A 282 -7.18 2.47 -7.03
C PRO A 282 -7.79 1.41 -7.97
N CYS A 283 -7.58 1.51 -9.29
CA CYS A 283 -8.05 0.49 -10.23
C CYS A 283 -7.40 -0.88 -9.94
N GLY A 284 -6.09 -0.90 -9.73
CA GLY A 284 -5.35 -2.12 -9.39
C GLY A 284 -5.78 -2.71 -8.05
N THR A 285 -5.86 -1.90 -6.99
CA THR A 285 -6.23 -2.40 -5.65
C THR A 285 -7.64 -2.94 -5.64
N ILE A 286 -8.61 -2.27 -6.27
CA ILE A 286 -10.00 -2.76 -6.38
C ILE A 286 -10.03 -4.13 -7.08
N ALA A 287 -9.32 -4.28 -8.20
CA ALA A 287 -9.23 -5.56 -8.90
C ALA A 287 -8.56 -6.65 -8.04
N GLY A 288 -7.47 -6.33 -7.34
CA GLY A 288 -6.77 -7.27 -6.46
C GLY A 288 -7.62 -7.77 -5.30
N GLY A 289 -8.31 -6.84 -4.62
CA GLY A 289 -9.26 -7.18 -3.55
C GLY A 289 -10.47 -7.96 -4.08
N PHE A 290 -10.96 -7.63 -5.28
CA PHE A 290 -12.05 -8.37 -5.93
C PHE A 290 -11.64 -9.82 -6.22
N THR A 291 -10.49 -10.01 -6.87
CA THR A 291 -9.97 -11.35 -7.19
C THR A 291 -9.74 -12.16 -5.93
N TYR A 292 -9.18 -11.57 -4.87
CA TYR A 292 -9.00 -12.29 -3.60
C TYR A 292 -10.35 -12.74 -3.01
N ASN A 293 -11.36 -11.87 -3.04
CA ASN A 293 -12.70 -12.22 -2.56
C ASN A 293 -13.39 -13.31 -3.40
N LEU A 294 -13.06 -13.45 -4.69
CA LEU A 294 -13.57 -14.54 -5.53
C LEU A 294 -12.95 -15.89 -5.17
N ILE A 295 -11.64 -15.94 -4.89
CA ILE A 295 -10.94 -17.20 -4.59
C ILE A 295 -11.10 -17.64 -3.13
N ARG A 296 -11.44 -16.71 -2.24
CA ARG A 296 -11.58 -16.99 -0.81
C ARG A 296 -12.80 -17.88 -0.59
N PHE A 297 -12.57 -19.18 -0.39
CA PHE A 297 -13.62 -20.12 -0.02
C PHE A 297 -14.33 -19.66 1.25
N THR A 298 -15.66 -19.55 1.17
CA THR A 298 -16.54 -19.28 2.31
C THR A 298 -16.79 -20.60 3.03
N ASP A 299 -16.18 -20.79 4.20
CA ASP A 299 -16.40 -21.96 5.04
C ASP A 299 -17.76 -21.88 5.76
N ARG A 300 -18.87 -21.70 5.03
CA ARG A 300 -20.16 -22.10 5.57
C ARG A 300 -20.17 -23.62 5.55
N PRO A 301 -20.08 -24.32 6.69
CA PRO A 301 -20.21 -25.77 6.66
C PRO A 301 -21.56 -26.09 6.00
N LEU A 302 -21.58 -27.03 5.04
CA LEU A 302 -22.79 -27.50 4.34
C LEU A 302 -23.96 -27.78 5.30
N ARG A 303 -23.64 -28.08 6.56
CA ARG A 303 -24.57 -28.24 7.68
C ARG A 303 -25.50 -27.04 7.94
N GLU A 304 -25.06 -25.81 7.69
CA GLU A 304 -25.93 -24.62 7.81
C GLU A 304 -26.89 -24.48 6.62
N LEU A 305 -26.44 -24.81 5.41
CA LEU A 305 -27.29 -24.85 4.22
C LEU A 305 -28.33 -25.99 4.34
N THR A 306 -27.95 -27.14 4.91
CA THR A 306 -28.86 -28.23 5.23
C THR A 306 -29.83 -27.90 6.36
N LYS A 307 -29.41 -27.13 7.38
CA LYS A 307 -30.31 -26.64 8.44
C LYS A 307 -31.33 -25.63 7.91
N SER A 308 -30.91 -24.73 7.03
CA SER A 308 -31.84 -23.76 6.42
C SER A 308 -32.85 -24.46 5.50
N SER A 309 -32.43 -25.49 4.76
CA SER A 309 -33.34 -26.26 3.91
C SER A 309 -34.26 -27.19 4.72
N SER A 310 -33.80 -27.79 5.82
CA SER A 310 -34.63 -28.61 6.70
C SER A 310 -35.65 -27.77 7.49
N PHE A 311 -35.27 -26.57 7.93
CA PHE A 311 -36.18 -25.62 8.57
C PHE A 311 -37.29 -25.17 7.62
N LEU A 312 -36.95 -24.82 6.36
CA LEU A 312 -37.95 -24.48 5.34
C LEU A 312 -38.86 -25.67 5.01
N ARG A 313 -38.34 -26.90 5.02
CA ARG A 313 -39.14 -28.12 4.82
C ARG A 313 -40.06 -28.43 6.01
N SER A 314 -39.72 -27.98 7.21
CA SER A 314 -40.57 -28.06 8.41
C SER A 314 -41.71 -27.06 8.36
N LEU A 315 -41.45 -25.84 7.88
CA LEU A 315 -42.48 -24.80 7.72
C LEU A 315 -43.46 -25.12 6.60
N SER A 316 -43.02 -25.78 5.53
CA SER A 316 -43.89 -26.25 4.44
C SER A 316 -44.81 -27.41 4.83
N LYS A 317 -44.60 -28.04 6.00
CA LYS A 317 -45.38 -29.19 6.49
C LYS A 317 -46.30 -28.85 7.67
N SER A 318 -46.32 -27.58 8.10
CA SER A 318 -47.28 -27.04 9.08
C SER A 318 -48.35 -26.23 8.37
#